data_AF-A0A1Y5K2W6-F1
#
_entry.id   AF-A0A1Y5K2W6-F1
#
_cell.length_a   1.000
_cell.length_b   1.000
_cell.length_c   1.000
_cell.angle_alpha   90.00
_cell.angle_beta   90.00
_cell.angle_gamma   90.00
#
_symmetry.space_group_name_H-M   'P 1'
#
loop_
_entity.id
_entity.type
_entity.pdbx_description
1 polymer ?
#
loop_
_entity_poly.entity_id
_entity_poly.type
_entity_poly.pdbx_seq_one_letter_code
_entity_poly.pdbx_strand_id
1 'polypeptide(L)'
;MDIKQTPVTSFHGREGRKPIIIVNHISAGSMGSMYNTFKNPANRASSHFGISRKGEIVQYVPIQQAAWTQGKIQSSATRPIAPIIRQHMGNPNLYAVSIEHEGYAGNGIQGDLTEEQFWASCWLHKYIQSEVERLYNHRIELNSHHVIGHYQIDAVGKPVCPGLLFPWANLYSELIYASGMTLVEYGEQISYKTSIGANKVTAFAFAARIADLKAKLTHTVYGPEARRKIMLLLPIMEELSFSAYFNEETAENIAARIDQVYNNANTERWEKEGVRKLLVGANYAKQLGLL
;
A
#
# COMPACT_ATOMS: atom_id res chain seq x y z
N MET A 1 9.09 -12.70 3.40
CA MET A 1 7.73 -12.54 3.95
C MET A 1 7.06 -13.90 3.91
N ASP A 2 6.24 -14.21 4.91
CA ASP A 2 5.58 -15.51 5.02
C ASP A 2 4.09 -15.38 4.69
N ILE A 3 3.53 -16.45 4.11
CA ILE A 3 2.11 -16.54 3.79
C ILE A 3 1.47 -17.57 4.73
N LYS A 4 0.59 -17.11 5.60
CA LYS A 4 -0.20 -18.00 6.46
C LYS A 4 -1.31 -18.66 5.66
N GLN A 5 -1.42 -19.98 5.75
CA GLN A 5 -2.50 -20.73 5.11
C GLN A 5 -3.75 -20.75 6.01
N THR A 6 -4.91 -20.38 5.47
CA THR A 6 -6.20 -20.47 6.17
C THR A 6 -7.29 -20.83 5.15
N PRO A 7 -7.30 -22.08 4.66
CA PRO A 7 -8.08 -22.46 3.50
C PRO A 7 -9.60 -22.35 3.73
N VAL A 8 -10.33 -21.98 2.68
CA VAL A 8 -11.81 -21.92 2.63
C VAL A 8 -12.34 -22.71 1.43
N THR A 9 -13.62 -23.07 1.43
CA THR A 9 -14.19 -24.02 0.43
C THR A 9 -14.99 -23.37 -0.71
N SER A 10 -15.17 -22.04 -0.69
CA SER A 10 -15.87 -21.32 -1.74
C SER A 10 -14.95 -21.02 -2.93
N PHE A 11 -14.66 -22.03 -3.75
CA PHE A 11 -13.89 -21.90 -4.99
C PHE A 11 -14.35 -22.96 -6.01
N HIS A 12 -13.95 -22.80 -7.27
CA HIS A 12 -14.11 -23.84 -8.31
C HIS A 12 -12.84 -23.96 -9.16
N GLY A 13 -12.74 -25.00 -9.99
CA GLY A 13 -11.63 -25.14 -10.93
C GLY A 13 -11.62 -24.00 -11.96
N ARG A 14 -10.46 -23.69 -12.54
CA ARG A 14 -10.32 -22.59 -13.52
C ARG A 14 -10.82 -22.93 -14.93
N GLU A 15 -11.44 -24.09 -15.13
CA GLU A 15 -11.98 -24.52 -16.45
C GLU A 15 -10.94 -24.45 -17.58
N GLY A 16 -9.72 -24.89 -17.30
CA GLY A 16 -8.60 -24.85 -18.27
C GLY A 16 -8.02 -23.45 -18.50
N ARG A 17 -8.55 -22.40 -17.87
CA ARG A 17 -7.97 -21.06 -17.92
C ARG A 17 -6.78 -20.94 -16.96
N LYS A 18 -5.86 -20.05 -17.31
CA LYS A 18 -4.73 -19.64 -16.46
C LYS A 18 -4.99 -18.24 -15.89
N PRO A 19 -4.43 -17.91 -14.72
CA PRO A 19 -4.34 -16.55 -14.25
C PRO A 19 -3.62 -15.66 -15.27
N ILE A 20 -4.19 -14.49 -15.56
CA ILE A 20 -3.57 -13.46 -16.41
C ILE A 20 -3.64 -12.07 -15.77
N ILE A 21 -4.45 -11.89 -14.71
CA ILE A 21 -4.57 -10.63 -13.98
C ILE A 21 -4.50 -10.82 -12.47
N ILE A 22 -4.09 -9.75 -11.78
CA ILE A 22 -4.19 -9.61 -10.33
C ILE A 22 -5.22 -8.51 -10.05
N VAL A 23 -6.19 -8.79 -9.19
CA VAL A 23 -7.27 -7.86 -8.85
C VAL A 23 -7.16 -7.46 -7.39
N ASN A 24 -7.05 -6.16 -7.16
CA ASN A 24 -6.96 -5.56 -5.83
C ASN A 24 -8.34 -5.17 -5.33
N HIS A 25 -8.59 -5.51 -4.07
CA HIS A 25 -9.84 -5.25 -3.35
C HIS A 25 -9.55 -4.63 -1.97
N ILE A 26 -10.57 -4.00 -1.38
CA ILE A 26 -10.61 -3.61 0.04
C ILE A 26 -11.79 -4.34 0.71
N SER A 27 -11.53 -5.01 1.83
CA SER A 27 -12.44 -6.01 2.40
C SER A 27 -13.64 -5.42 3.15
N ALA A 28 -13.66 -4.10 3.39
CA ALA A 28 -14.65 -3.42 4.24
C ALA A 28 -14.86 -4.08 5.62
N GLY A 29 -13.78 -4.64 6.20
CA GLY A 29 -13.78 -5.36 7.47
C GLY A 29 -12.38 -5.83 7.86
N SER A 30 -12.24 -6.33 9.08
CA SER A 30 -10.96 -6.89 9.56
C SER A 30 -10.61 -8.23 8.89
N MET A 31 -9.37 -8.68 9.02
CA MET A 31 -8.92 -10.02 8.58
C MET A 31 -9.80 -11.15 9.16
N GLY A 32 -10.21 -11.00 10.42
CA GLY A 32 -11.10 -11.97 11.09
C GLY A 32 -12.52 -11.95 10.52
N SER A 33 -13.07 -10.76 10.26
CA SER A 33 -14.40 -10.62 9.63
C SER A 33 -14.41 -11.15 8.20
N MET A 34 -13.37 -10.84 7.43
CA MET A 34 -13.13 -11.36 6.09
C MET A 34 -13.05 -12.90 6.10
N TYR A 35 -12.25 -13.48 7.00
CA TYR A 35 -12.18 -14.94 7.11
C TYR A 35 -13.54 -15.57 7.47
N ASN A 36 -14.26 -15.02 8.44
CA ASN A 36 -15.60 -15.51 8.79
C ASN A 36 -16.56 -15.44 7.59
N THR A 37 -16.44 -14.41 6.76
CA THR A 37 -17.22 -14.26 5.53
C THR A 37 -16.89 -15.38 4.54
N PHE A 38 -15.60 -15.64 4.29
CA PHE A 38 -15.15 -16.65 3.33
C PHE A 38 -15.34 -18.09 3.81
N LYS A 39 -15.28 -18.31 5.12
CA LYS A 39 -15.50 -19.62 5.75
C LYS A 39 -16.95 -20.08 5.62
N ASN A 40 -17.91 -19.16 5.57
CA ASN A 40 -19.32 -19.50 5.43
C ASN A 40 -19.69 -19.69 3.94
N PRO A 41 -19.92 -20.93 3.47
CA PRO A 41 -20.23 -21.18 2.06
C PRO A 41 -21.54 -20.53 1.59
N ALA A 42 -22.46 -20.22 2.51
CA ALA A 42 -23.70 -19.52 2.17
C ALA A 42 -23.45 -18.11 1.60
N ASN A 43 -22.32 -17.47 1.95
CA ASN A 43 -21.95 -16.15 1.43
C ASN A 43 -21.49 -16.20 -0.01
N ARG A 44 -21.09 -17.38 -0.50
CA ARG A 44 -20.60 -17.59 -1.87
C ARG A 44 -19.53 -16.58 -2.29
N ALA A 45 -18.60 -16.29 -1.37
CA ALA A 45 -17.54 -15.32 -1.55
C ALA A 45 -16.21 -15.88 -1.04
N SER A 46 -15.13 -15.54 -1.73
CA SER A 46 -13.76 -15.82 -1.29
C SER A 46 -12.77 -14.89 -2.00
N SER A 47 -11.52 -14.90 -1.56
CA SER A 47 -10.38 -14.30 -2.26
C SER A 47 -9.22 -15.29 -2.24
N HIS A 48 -8.23 -15.13 -3.11
CA HIS A 48 -7.00 -15.92 -3.02
C HIS A 48 -6.20 -15.52 -1.80
N PHE A 49 -6.04 -14.21 -1.59
CA PHE A 49 -5.25 -13.66 -0.50
C PHE A 49 -5.96 -12.54 0.25
N GLY A 50 -5.56 -12.36 1.50
CA GLY A 50 -5.85 -11.19 2.32
C GLY A 50 -4.57 -10.62 2.93
N ILE A 51 -4.48 -9.30 3.07
CA ILE A 51 -3.35 -8.60 3.70
C ILE A 51 -3.88 -7.74 4.85
N SER A 52 -3.36 -7.96 6.06
CA SER A 52 -3.71 -7.15 7.22
C SER A 52 -3.10 -5.75 7.14
N ARG A 53 -3.63 -4.82 7.94
CA ARG A 53 -3.03 -3.49 8.16
C ARG A 53 -1.58 -3.54 8.67
N LYS A 54 -1.14 -4.69 9.18
CA LYS A 54 0.24 -4.90 9.67
C LYS A 54 1.12 -5.64 8.66
N GLY A 55 0.64 -5.83 7.44
CA GLY A 55 1.38 -6.54 6.38
C GLY A 55 1.38 -8.07 6.53
N GLU A 56 0.55 -8.64 7.39
CA GLU A 56 0.42 -10.10 7.47
C GLU A 56 -0.35 -10.62 6.27
N ILE A 57 0.21 -11.59 5.56
CA ILE A 57 -0.41 -12.18 4.37
C ILE A 57 -1.06 -13.52 4.74
N VAL A 58 -2.32 -13.68 4.37
CA VAL A 58 -3.07 -14.92 4.50
C VAL A 58 -3.51 -15.40 3.12
N GLN A 59 -3.37 -16.70 2.84
CA GLN A 59 -3.93 -17.35 1.67
C GLN A 59 -5.16 -18.18 2.05
N TYR A 60 -6.28 -17.91 1.38
CA TYR A 60 -7.55 -18.61 1.58
C TYR A 60 -7.86 -19.60 0.45
N VAL A 61 -7.52 -19.26 -0.80
CA VAL A 61 -7.76 -20.10 -1.98
C VAL A 61 -6.44 -20.28 -2.75
N PRO A 62 -6.05 -21.52 -3.12
CA PRO A 62 -4.87 -21.78 -3.93
C PRO A 62 -4.94 -21.05 -5.28
N ILE A 63 -3.80 -20.58 -5.81
CA ILE A 63 -3.74 -19.89 -7.11
C ILE A 63 -4.30 -20.75 -8.25
N GLN A 64 -4.25 -22.08 -8.12
CA GLN A 64 -4.75 -23.03 -9.11
C GLN A 64 -6.29 -23.07 -9.21
N GLN A 65 -6.99 -22.54 -8.20
CA GLN A 65 -8.45 -22.51 -8.13
C GLN A 65 -8.97 -21.09 -8.42
N ALA A 66 -10.22 -20.99 -8.87
CA ALA A 66 -10.95 -19.76 -9.05
C ALA A 66 -11.69 -19.39 -7.75
N ALA A 67 -11.20 -18.35 -7.06
CA ALA A 67 -11.91 -17.71 -5.95
C ALA A 67 -13.17 -17.00 -6.45
N TRP A 68 -14.18 -16.84 -5.60
CA TRP A 68 -15.47 -16.22 -5.94
C TRP A 68 -15.48 -14.76 -5.49
N THR A 69 -14.70 -13.91 -6.15
CA THR A 69 -14.43 -12.54 -5.69
C THR A 69 -15.08 -11.47 -6.56
N GLN A 70 -15.14 -11.71 -7.87
CA GLN A 70 -15.45 -10.66 -8.85
C GLN A 70 -16.94 -10.31 -8.94
N GLY A 71 -17.82 -11.11 -8.35
CA GLY A 71 -19.27 -10.93 -8.45
C GLY A 71 -19.80 -11.22 -9.86
N LYS A 72 -20.96 -10.64 -10.19
CA LYS A 72 -21.55 -10.73 -11.53
C LYS A 72 -21.10 -9.52 -12.36
N ILE A 73 -20.46 -9.74 -13.50
CA ILE A 73 -20.23 -8.65 -14.45
C ILE A 73 -21.58 -8.22 -15.04
N GLN A 74 -21.92 -6.94 -14.95
CA GLN A 74 -23.13 -6.42 -15.60
C GLN A 74 -22.97 -6.43 -17.13
N SER A 75 -23.98 -6.93 -17.84
CA SER A 75 -23.94 -7.18 -19.30
C SER A 75 -24.38 -5.99 -20.17
N SER A 76 -24.66 -4.82 -19.59
CA SER A 76 -25.13 -3.63 -20.33
C SER A 76 -24.00 -2.58 -20.53
N ALA A 77 -24.33 -1.44 -21.15
CA ALA A 77 -23.42 -0.44 -21.74
C ALA A 77 -22.29 0.11 -20.83
N THR A 78 -22.31 -0.16 -19.53
CA THR A 78 -21.28 0.14 -18.52
C THR A 78 -20.18 -0.93 -18.45
N ARG A 79 -19.66 -1.33 -19.62
CA ARG A 79 -18.65 -2.39 -19.78
C ARG A 79 -17.49 -2.28 -18.78
N PRO A 80 -16.79 -3.40 -18.47
CA PRO A 80 -15.53 -3.38 -17.74
C PRO A 80 -14.60 -2.29 -18.30
N ILE A 81 -14.12 -1.40 -17.43
CA ILE A 81 -13.23 -0.29 -17.78
C ILE A 81 -11.87 -0.84 -18.24
N ALA A 82 -11.40 -1.92 -17.61
CA ALA A 82 -10.14 -2.56 -17.97
C ALA A 82 -10.19 -3.21 -19.36
N PRO A 83 -9.29 -2.84 -20.30
CA PRO A 83 -9.25 -3.43 -21.63
C PRO A 83 -9.06 -4.96 -21.61
N ILE A 84 -8.23 -5.49 -20.71
CA ILE A 84 -7.98 -6.94 -20.60
C ILE A 84 -9.25 -7.74 -20.30
N ILE A 85 -10.17 -7.17 -19.51
CA ILE A 85 -11.45 -7.83 -19.21
C ILE A 85 -12.32 -7.89 -20.48
N ARG A 86 -12.31 -6.82 -21.28
CA ARG A 86 -13.03 -6.79 -22.57
C ARG A 86 -12.42 -7.73 -23.61
N GLN A 87 -11.11 -7.94 -23.58
CA GLN A 87 -10.41 -8.85 -24.50
C GLN A 87 -10.70 -10.33 -24.21
N HIS A 88 -10.73 -10.71 -22.92
CA HIS A 88 -10.92 -12.11 -22.54
C HIS A 88 -12.39 -12.51 -22.35
N MET A 89 -13.25 -11.55 -21.96
CA MET A 89 -14.68 -11.74 -21.67
C MET A 89 -14.97 -12.92 -20.72
N GLY A 90 -16.26 -13.16 -20.43
CA GLY A 90 -16.69 -14.25 -19.55
C GLY A 90 -16.41 -14.00 -18.07
N ASN A 91 -16.27 -15.07 -17.29
CA ASN A 91 -16.12 -15.01 -15.84
C ASN A 91 -14.67 -14.68 -15.41
N PRO A 92 -14.37 -13.50 -14.82
CA PRO A 92 -13.02 -13.11 -14.46
C PRO A 92 -12.44 -13.91 -13.31
N ASN A 93 -13.28 -14.53 -12.47
CA ASN A 93 -12.80 -15.43 -11.43
C ASN A 93 -11.93 -16.57 -12.00
N LEU A 94 -12.18 -17.01 -13.24
CA LEU A 94 -11.43 -18.09 -13.89
C LEU A 94 -10.00 -17.68 -14.25
N TYR A 95 -9.73 -16.39 -14.47
CA TYR A 95 -8.45 -15.89 -14.95
C TYR A 95 -7.83 -14.77 -14.08
N ALA A 96 -8.44 -14.48 -12.92
CA ALA A 96 -7.91 -13.58 -11.91
C ALA A 96 -7.27 -14.30 -10.72
N VAL A 97 -6.34 -13.61 -10.08
CA VAL A 97 -5.92 -13.84 -8.69
C VAL A 97 -6.28 -12.59 -7.88
N SER A 98 -7.00 -12.75 -6.78
CA SER A 98 -7.53 -11.65 -5.97
C SER A 98 -6.73 -11.43 -4.69
N ILE A 99 -6.53 -10.15 -4.36
CA ILE A 99 -5.92 -9.69 -3.11
C ILE A 99 -6.92 -8.77 -2.42
N GLU A 100 -7.33 -9.15 -1.22
CA GLU A 100 -8.13 -8.30 -0.33
C GLU A 100 -7.20 -7.56 0.63
N HIS A 101 -7.33 -6.24 0.70
CA HIS A 101 -6.63 -5.42 1.68
C HIS A 101 -7.59 -5.16 2.84
N GLU A 102 -7.16 -5.46 4.06
CA GLU A 102 -7.89 -5.10 5.26
C GLU A 102 -8.10 -3.59 5.32
N GLY A 103 -9.35 -3.17 5.47
CA GLY A 103 -9.74 -1.79 5.75
C GLY A 103 -11.20 -1.70 6.16
N TYR A 104 -11.52 -0.81 7.09
CA TYR A 104 -12.85 -0.60 7.66
C TYR A 104 -13.05 0.86 8.06
N ALA A 105 -14.26 1.24 8.49
CA ALA A 105 -14.59 2.63 8.79
C ALA A 105 -13.58 3.26 9.76
N GLY A 106 -12.98 4.40 9.35
CA GLY A 106 -11.93 5.09 10.10
C GLY A 106 -10.55 4.44 10.05
N ASN A 107 -10.35 3.36 9.28
CA ASN A 107 -9.07 2.65 9.18
C ASN A 107 -8.90 1.95 7.82
N GLY A 108 -8.37 2.64 6.81
CA GLY A 108 -7.98 2.02 5.54
C GLY A 108 -9.11 1.76 4.52
N ILE A 109 -10.38 2.03 4.85
CA ILE A 109 -11.52 1.75 3.95
C ILE A 109 -11.45 2.51 2.61
N GLN A 110 -10.78 3.66 2.61
CA GLN A 110 -10.59 4.46 1.40
C GLN A 110 -9.44 3.93 0.54
N GLY A 111 -8.78 2.83 0.91
CA GLY A 111 -7.63 2.28 0.20
C GLY A 111 -6.28 2.87 0.64
N ASP A 112 -6.28 3.73 1.67
CA ASP A 112 -5.09 4.28 2.31
C ASP A 112 -4.30 3.18 3.03
N LEU A 113 -3.44 2.48 2.29
CA LEU A 113 -2.61 1.40 2.81
C LEU A 113 -1.60 1.92 3.84
N THR A 114 -1.38 1.17 4.92
CA THR A 114 -0.22 1.39 5.79
C THR A 114 1.03 1.03 5.00
N GLU A 115 2.19 1.50 5.47
CA GLU A 115 3.46 1.13 4.89
C GLU A 115 3.66 -0.40 4.88
N GLU A 116 3.33 -1.08 5.97
CA GLU A 116 3.45 -2.53 6.08
C GLU A 116 2.51 -3.25 5.11
N GLN A 117 1.26 -2.80 4.99
CA GLN A 117 0.29 -3.39 4.06
C GLN A 117 0.67 -3.12 2.60
N PHE A 118 1.22 -1.94 2.30
CA PHE A 118 1.71 -1.58 0.96
C PHE A 118 2.88 -2.48 0.54
N TRP A 119 3.92 -2.62 1.38
CA TRP A 119 5.07 -3.45 1.05
C TRP A 119 4.71 -4.94 0.97
N ALA A 120 3.84 -5.42 1.84
CA ALA A 120 3.28 -6.77 1.74
C ALA A 120 2.51 -6.97 0.43
N SER A 121 1.73 -5.97 0.00
CA SER A 121 1.03 -6.00 -1.29
C SER A 121 2.00 -6.09 -2.46
N CYS A 122 3.04 -5.24 -2.49
CA CYS A 122 4.01 -5.26 -3.57
C CYS A 122 4.76 -6.60 -3.64
N TRP A 123 5.19 -7.15 -2.49
CA TRP A 123 5.81 -8.48 -2.42
C TRP A 123 4.85 -9.57 -2.90
N LEU A 124 3.58 -9.51 -2.49
CA LEU A 124 2.59 -10.51 -2.88
C LEU A 124 2.28 -10.51 -4.38
N HIS A 125 2.25 -9.34 -5.03
CA HIS A 125 2.13 -9.27 -6.48
C HIS A 125 3.30 -9.98 -7.18
N LYS A 126 4.53 -9.79 -6.69
CA LYS A 126 5.71 -10.49 -7.22
C LYS A 126 5.65 -12.00 -6.96
N TYR A 127 5.20 -12.40 -5.78
CA TYR A 127 4.96 -13.80 -5.44
C TYR A 127 3.95 -14.44 -6.41
N ILE A 128 2.81 -13.78 -6.64
CA ILE A 128 1.78 -14.27 -7.56
C ILE A 128 2.33 -14.39 -8.98
N GLN A 129 3.05 -13.38 -9.49
CA GLN A 129 3.72 -13.47 -10.80
C GLN A 129 4.61 -14.72 -10.88
N SER A 130 5.46 -14.91 -9.87
CA SER A 130 6.44 -16.00 -9.83
C SER A 130 5.75 -17.37 -9.76
N GLU A 131 4.69 -17.50 -8.95
CA GLU A 131 3.93 -18.73 -8.84
C GLU A 131 3.11 -19.05 -10.09
N VAL A 132 2.51 -18.05 -10.73
CA VAL A 132 1.80 -18.27 -11.99
C VAL A 132 2.78 -18.68 -13.09
N GLU A 133 3.95 -18.06 -13.15
CA GLU A 133 5.02 -18.43 -14.09
C GLU A 133 5.46 -19.88 -13.87
N ARG A 134 5.70 -20.26 -12.63
CA ARG A 134 6.08 -21.64 -12.24
C ARG A 134 4.99 -22.68 -12.55
N LEU A 135 3.72 -22.37 -12.27
CA LEU A 135 2.61 -23.31 -12.38
C LEU A 135 2.03 -23.43 -13.79
N TYR A 136 2.07 -22.35 -14.57
CA TYR A 136 1.38 -22.25 -15.86
C TYR A 136 2.31 -21.97 -17.04
N ASN A 137 3.62 -21.85 -16.81
CA ASN A 137 4.58 -21.37 -17.81
C ASN A 137 4.09 -20.06 -18.46
N HIS A 138 3.55 -19.17 -17.63
CA HIS A 138 2.97 -17.91 -18.07
C HIS A 138 3.27 -16.82 -17.04
N ARG A 139 3.85 -15.73 -17.54
CA ARG A 139 4.18 -14.58 -16.73
C ARG A 139 3.10 -13.51 -16.84
N ILE A 140 2.51 -13.13 -15.71
CA ILE A 140 1.64 -11.95 -15.62
C ILE A 140 2.54 -10.72 -15.61
N GLU A 141 2.31 -9.75 -16.50
CA GLU A 141 3.04 -8.49 -16.45
C GLU A 141 2.57 -7.65 -15.27
N LEU A 142 3.49 -7.05 -14.51
CA LEU A 142 3.14 -6.24 -13.34
C LEU A 142 2.95 -4.77 -13.73
N ASN A 143 1.91 -4.50 -14.52
CA ASN A 143 1.57 -3.17 -15.03
C ASN A 143 0.05 -2.88 -14.89
N SER A 144 -0.35 -1.65 -15.22
CA SER A 144 -1.75 -1.20 -15.11
C SER A 144 -2.74 -1.92 -16.05
N HIS A 145 -2.26 -2.73 -16.99
CA HIS A 145 -3.11 -3.54 -17.86
C HIS A 145 -3.53 -4.85 -17.19
N HIS A 146 -2.67 -5.44 -16.37
CA HIS A 146 -2.88 -6.76 -15.76
C HIS A 146 -3.08 -6.71 -14.24
N VAL A 147 -2.61 -5.65 -13.58
CA VAL A 147 -2.84 -5.38 -12.16
C VAL A 147 -3.89 -4.29 -12.08
N ILE A 148 -5.10 -4.64 -11.61
CA ILE A 148 -6.27 -3.76 -11.68
C ILE A 148 -7.06 -3.76 -10.38
N GLY A 149 -7.97 -2.81 -10.23
CA GLY A 149 -8.97 -2.75 -9.16
C GLY A 149 -10.30 -3.37 -9.55
N HIS A 150 -11.11 -3.75 -8.56
CA HIS A 150 -12.45 -4.30 -8.79
C HIS A 150 -13.36 -3.34 -9.57
N TYR A 151 -13.23 -2.02 -9.35
CA TYR A 151 -13.96 -0.98 -10.09
C TYR A 151 -13.71 -1.04 -11.61
N GLN A 152 -12.56 -1.56 -12.03
CA GLN A 152 -12.24 -1.70 -13.45
C GLN A 152 -12.92 -2.91 -14.10
N ILE A 153 -13.47 -3.83 -13.30
CA ILE A 153 -14.27 -4.98 -13.74
C ILE A 153 -15.76 -4.62 -13.65
N ASP A 154 -16.21 -4.09 -12.51
CA ASP A 154 -17.60 -3.72 -12.23
C ASP A 154 -17.68 -2.28 -11.70
N ALA A 155 -17.69 -1.33 -12.63
CA ALA A 155 -17.73 0.10 -12.32
C ALA A 155 -19.05 0.56 -11.71
N VAL A 156 -20.11 -0.28 -11.73
CA VAL A 156 -21.44 0.08 -11.22
C VAL A 156 -21.67 -0.52 -9.84
N GLY A 157 -21.43 -1.81 -9.67
CA GLY A 157 -21.61 -2.49 -8.38
C GLY A 157 -20.44 -2.29 -7.42
N LYS A 158 -19.25 -1.96 -7.94
CA LYS A 158 -18.02 -1.77 -7.16
C LYS A 158 -17.24 -0.52 -7.59
N PRO A 159 -17.89 0.66 -7.69
CA PRO A 159 -17.34 1.85 -8.34
C PRO A 159 -16.05 2.38 -7.70
N VAL A 160 -15.81 2.04 -6.43
CA VAL A 160 -14.73 2.62 -5.64
C VAL A 160 -13.74 1.59 -5.13
N CYS A 161 -13.91 0.29 -5.35
CA CYS A 161 -13.03 -0.75 -4.80
C CYS A 161 -11.78 -0.90 -5.69
N PRO A 162 -10.53 -0.80 -5.16
CA PRO A 162 -10.08 -1.00 -3.76
C PRO A 162 -9.95 0.25 -2.87
N GLY A 163 -10.54 1.36 -3.27
CA GLY A 163 -10.56 2.62 -2.52
C GLY A 163 -10.09 3.79 -3.37
N LEU A 164 -10.63 4.98 -3.11
CA LEU A 164 -10.27 6.21 -3.84
C LEU A 164 -8.83 6.68 -3.56
N LEU A 165 -8.27 6.30 -2.40
CA LEU A 165 -6.91 6.61 -1.96
C LEU A 165 -5.94 5.43 -2.17
N PHE A 166 -6.35 4.38 -2.89
CA PHE A 166 -5.46 3.26 -3.17
C PHE A 166 -4.23 3.74 -3.96
N PRO A 167 -3.00 3.39 -3.52
CA PRO A 167 -1.77 4.05 -3.98
C PRO A 167 -1.27 3.49 -5.33
N TRP A 168 -2.11 3.57 -6.38
CA TRP A 168 -1.84 2.99 -7.70
C TRP A 168 -0.51 3.42 -8.31
N ALA A 169 -0.19 4.72 -8.27
CA ALA A 169 1.05 5.24 -8.85
C ALA A 169 2.29 4.64 -8.15
N ASN A 170 2.27 4.59 -6.82
CA ASN A 170 3.36 4.01 -6.04
C ASN A 170 3.46 2.51 -6.28
N LEU A 171 2.32 1.81 -6.30
CA LEU A 171 2.27 0.37 -6.59
C LEU A 171 2.88 0.09 -7.96
N TYR A 172 2.41 0.73 -9.04
CA TYR A 172 2.93 0.47 -10.38
C TYR A 172 4.41 0.82 -10.52
N SER A 173 4.87 1.91 -9.92
CA SER A 173 6.30 2.27 -9.90
C SER A 173 7.14 1.17 -9.25
N GLU A 174 6.72 0.68 -8.08
CA GLU A 174 7.44 -0.37 -7.38
C GLU A 174 7.34 -1.72 -8.12
N LEU A 175 6.20 -2.02 -8.74
CA LEU A 175 5.99 -3.24 -9.53
C LEU A 175 6.86 -3.29 -10.79
N ILE A 176 7.10 -2.15 -11.45
CA ILE A 176 8.07 -2.05 -12.56
C ILE A 176 9.46 -2.44 -12.05
N TYR A 177 9.87 -1.92 -10.90
CA TYR A 177 11.14 -2.25 -10.28
C TYR A 177 11.23 -3.75 -9.92
N ALA A 178 10.20 -4.30 -9.28
CA ALA A 178 10.09 -5.71 -8.91
C ALA A 178 10.08 -6.66 -10.13
N SER A 179 9.60 -6.19 -11.28
CA SER A 179 9.53 -6.99 -12.50
C SER A 179 10.91 -7.40 -13.04
N GLY A 180 11.97 -6.65 -12.71
CA GLY A 180 13.35 -6.93 -13.11
C GLY A 180 14.11 -7.87 -12.17
N MET A 181 13.49 -8.33 -11.08
CA MET A 181 14.15 -9.12 -10.02
C MET A 181 13.56 -10.53 -9.90
N THR A 182 14.26 -11.44 -9.25
CA THR A 182 13.67 -12.64 -8.66
C THR A 182 12.85 -12.29 -7.42
N LEU A 183 12.00 -13.22 -6.95
CA LEU A 183 11.25 -13.02 -5.70
C LEU A 183 12.17 -12.87 -4.49
N VAL A 184 13.32 -13.57 -4.48
CA VAL A 184 14.29 -13.53 -3.37
C VAL A 184 14.96 -12.16 -3.31
N GLU A 185 15.57 -11.70 -4.41
CA GLU A 185 16.22 -10.38 -4.49
C GLU A 185 15.23 -9.26 -4.15
N TYR A 186 13.99 -9.38 -4.61
CA TYR A 186 12.97 -8.39 -4.30
C TYR A 186 12.58 -8.39 -2.82
N GLY A 187 12.51 -9.56 -2.18
CA GLY A 187 12.30 -9.67 -0.74
C GLY A 187 13.44 -9.06 0.08
N GLU A 188 14.70 -9.24 -0.36
CA GLU A 188 15.87 -8.60 0.24
C GLU A 188 15.81 -7.08 0.11
N GLN A 189 15.43 -6.59 -1.08
CA GLN A 189 15.28 -5.15 -1.31
C GLN A 189 14.20 -4.52 -0.44
N ILE A 190 13.03 -5.15 -0.31
CA ILE A 190 12.00 -4.66 0.60
C ILE A 190 12.52 -4.64 2.04
N SER A 191 13.23 -5.69 2.46
CA SER A 191 13.81 -5.77 3.80
C SER A 191 14.81 -4.63 4.05
N TYR A 192 15.61 -4.27 3.04
CA TYR A 192 16.50 -3.11 3.11
C TYR A 192 15.73 -1.79 3.17
N LYS A 193 14.77 -1.55 2.26
CA LYS A 193 13.96 -0.32 2.21
C LYS A 193 13.16 -0.08 3.50
N THR A 194 12.63 -1.15 4.09
CA THR A 194 11.85 -1.10 5.33
C THR A 194 12.72 -1.22 6.58
N SER A 195 14.03 -1.44 6.42
CA SER A 195 14.93 -1.50 7.56
C SER A 195 14.97 -0.16 8.27
N ILE A 196 15.06 -0.23 9.61
CA ILE A 196 15.25 0.95 10.45
C ILE A 196 16.47 1.76 9.99
N GLY A 197 17.51 1.11 9.45
CA GLY A 197 18.72 1.78 8.94
C GLY A 197 18.44 2.72 7.76
N ALA A 198 17.82 2.22 6.67
CA ALA A 198 17.48 3.04 5.50
C ALA A 198 16.46 4.15 5.86
N ASN A 199 15.50 3.80 6.70
CA ASN A 199 14.49 4.71 7.23
C ASN A 199 15.12 5.82 8.08
N LYS A 200 16.08 5.49 8.95
CA LYS A 200 16.84 6.47 9.74
C LYS A 200 17.64 7.42 8.87
N VAL A 201 18.33 6.93 7.84
CA VAL A 201 19.13 7.81 6.95
C VAL A 201 18.23 8.88 6.32
N THR A 202 17.08 8.48 5.77
CA THR A 202 16.14 9.40 5.14
C THR A 202 15.47 10.33 6.16
N ALA A 203 15.01 9.78 7.28
CA ALA A 203 14.41 10.53 8.39
C ALA A 203 15.37 11.58 8.97
N PHE A 204 16.63 11.21 9.14
CA PHE A 204 17.62 12.08 9.77
C PHE A 204 18.16 13.11 8.78
N ALA A 205 18.22 12.81 7.48
CA ALA A 205 18.47 13.83 6.45
C ALA A 205 17.38 14.93 6.46
N PHE A 206 16.11 14.55 6.63
CA PHE A 206 15.03 15.51 6.84
C PHE A 206 15.24 16.35 8.10
N ALA A 207 15.44 15.71 9.26
CA ALA A 207 15.66 16.44 10.50
C ALA A 207 16.87 17.40 10.42
N ALA A 208 17.99 16.95 9.84
CA ALA A 208 19.18 17.76 9.61
C ALA A 208 18.90 18.96 8.70
N ARG A 209 18.10 18.76 7.65
CA ARG A 209 17.69 19.85 6.76
C ARG A 209 16.88 20.91 7.52
N ILE A 210 15.99 20.51 8.40
CA ILE A 210 15.19 21.45 9.20
C ILE A 210 16.04 22.15 10.25
N ALA A 211 16.98 21.44 10.89
CA ALA A 211 17.95 22.06 11.79
C ALA A 211 18.81 23.12 11.08
N ASP A 212 19.25 22.84 9.85
CA ASP A 212 19.99 23.79 9.00
C ASP A 212 19.18 25.05 8.66
N LEU A 213 17.88 24.91 8.39
CA LEU A 213 16.98 26.05 8.16
C LEU A 213 16.72 26.81 9.46
N LYS A 214 16.49 26.11 10.58
CA LYS A 214 16.29 26.69 11.90
C LYS A 214 17.46 27.59 12.31
N ALA A 215 18.68 27.13 12.09
CA ALA A 215 19.89 27.90 12.38
C ALA A 215 19.99 29.22 11.58
N LYS A 216 19.25 29.34 10.46
CA LYS A 216 19.23 30.55 9.62
C LYS A 216 18.10 31.51 9.96
N LEU A 217 17.17 31.17 10.86
CA LEU A 217 15.96 31.98 11.11
C LEU A 217 16.26 33.42 11.56
N THR A 218 17.36 33.63 12.29
CA THR A 218 17.80 34.96 12.75
C THR A 218 18.73 35.66 11.76
N HIS A 219 19.11 35.02 10.66
CA HIS A 219 20.02 35.58 9.66
C HIS A 219 19.31 36.65 8.83
N THR A 220 19.91 37.83 8.68
CA THR A 220 19.30 38.98 7.98
C THR A 220 18.97 38.68 6.51
N VAL A 221 19.90 38.01 5.80
CA VAL A 221 19.71 37.64 4.38
C VAL A 221 18.89 36.35 4.19
N TYR A 222 19.24 35.26 4.88
CA TYR A 222 18.65 33.94 4.63
C TYR A 222 17.42 33.61 5.50
N GLY A 223 17.19 34.36 6.58
CA GLY A 223 16.10 34.12 7.53
C GLY A 223 14.70 34.16 6.92
N PRO A 224 14.36 35.13 6.06
CA PRO A 224 13.04 35.17 5.41
C PRO A 224 12.73 33.90 4.59
N GLU A 225 13.68 33.42 3.78
CA GLU A 225 13.46 32.21 2.98
C GLU A 225 13.48 30.94 3.84
N ALA A 226 14.33 30.89 4.87
CA ALA A 226 14.33 29.78 5.82
C ALA A 226 12.97 29.67 6.54
N ARG A 227 12.42 30.81 6.99
CA ARG A 227 11.08 30.88 7.59
C ARG A 227 10.02 30.39 6.61
N ARG A 228 10.04 30.88 5.37
CA ARG A 228 9.10 30.43 4.32
C ARG A 228 9.12 28.92 4.12
N LYS A 229 10.32 28.33 3.99
CA LYS A 229 10.51 26.89 3.75
C LYS A 229 10.03 26.04 4.91
N ILE A 230 10.27 26.45 6.15
CA ILE A 230 9.79 25.72 7.33
C ILE A 230 8.26 25.82 7.42
N MET A 231 7.67 26.99 7.13
CA MET A 231 6.22 27.17 7.15
C MET A 231 5.48 26.30 6.11
N LEU A 232 6.14 25.85 5.03
CA LEU A 232 5.54 24.90 4.09
C LEU A 232 5.17 23.56 4.75
N LEU A 233 5.80 23.21 5.87
CA LEU A 233 5.53 21.97 6.61
C LEU A 233 4.31 22.06 7.51
N LEU A 234 3.67 23.23 7.61
CA LEU A 234 2.52 23.44 8.48
C LEU A 234 1.41 22.37 8.31
N PRO A 235 1.04 21.94 7.09
CA PRO A 235 -0.06 20.97 6.90
C PRO A 235 0.16 19.60 7.53
N ILE A 236 1.42 19.24 7.85
CA ILE A 236 1.78 17.92 8.39
C ILE A 236 2.17 17.98 9.87
N MET A 237 1.94 19.10 10.56
CA MET A 237 2.40 19.32 11.93
C MET A 237 1.71 18.45 12.98
N GLU A 238 0.47 18.04 12.73
CA GLU A 238 -0.25 17.11 13.60
C GLU A 238 0.39 15.71 13.56
N GLU A 239 0.78 15.26 12.37
CA GLU A 239 1.43 13.97 12.15
C GLU A 239 2.85 13.92 12.74
N LEU A 240 3.52 15.08 12.75
CA LEU A 240 4.87 15.31 13.30
C LEU A 240 4.90 15.65 14.80
N SER A 241 3.87 15.31 15.57
CA SER A 241 3.84 15.55 17.03
C SER A 241 3.67 14.27 17.86
N PHE A 242 4.21 14.27 19.08
CA PHE A 242 3.92 13.26 20.12
C PHE A 242 2.85 13.72 21.13
N SER A 243 2.34 14.96 21.02
CA SER A 243 1.28 15.50 21.88
C SER A 243 0.27 16.35 21.10
N ALA A 244 -0.98 16.41 21.58
CA ALA A 244 -2.05 17.20 20.98
C ALA A 244 -2.05 18.69 21.38
N TYR A 245 -1.05 19.16 22.13
CA TYR A 245 -0.94 20.56 22.54
C TYR A 245 -0.15 21.37 21.50
N PHE A 246 -0.75 22.45 21.00
CA PHE A 246 -0.18 23.32 19.98
C PHE A 246 0.16 24.69 20.59
N ASN A 247 1.43 25.09 20.50
CA ASN A 247 1.82 26.51 20.61
C ASN A 247 1.51 27.20 19.27
N GLU A 248 1.66 28.54 19.19
CA GLU A 248 1.53 29.29 17.94
C GLU A 248 2.31 28.65 16.78
N GLU A 249 1.72 28.63 15.59
CA GLU A 249 2.26 27.98 14.40
C GLU A 249 3.36 28.83 13.74
N THR A 250 4.46 29.04 14.45
CA THR A 250 5.65 29.76 13.98
C THR A 250 6.69 28.79 13.42
N ALA A 251 7.56 29.29 12.54
CA ALA A 251 8.67 28.49 12.00
C ALA A 251 9.60 27.94 13.10
N GLU A 252 9.83 28.72 14.16
CA GLU A 252 10.59 28.31 15.33
C GLU A 252 9.96 27.10 16.03
N ASN A 253 8.64 27.14 16.23
CA ASN A 253 7.90 26.08 16.91
C ASN A 253 7.80 24.81 16.04
N ILE A 254 7.59 24.96 14.74
CA ILE A 254 7.63 23.85 13.77
C ILE A 254 8.99 23.16 13.81
N ALA A 255 10.08 23.92 13.75
CA ALA A 255 11.42 23.36 13.77
C ALA A 255 11.76 22.69 15.11
N ALA A 256 11.37 23.31 16.23
CA ALA A 256 11.55 22.73 17.57
C ALA A 256 10.78 21.41 17.75
N ARG A 257 9.59 21.30 17.15
CA ARG A 257 8.81 20.05 17.15
C ARG A 257 9.55 18.94 16.40
N ILE A 258 10.12 19.24 15.23
CA ILE A 258 10.90 18.28 14.45
C ILE A 258 12.17 17.87 15.20
N ASP A 259 12.84 18.79 15.89
CA ASP A 259 13.96 18.47 16.79
C ASP A 259 13.54 17.51 17.91
N GLN A 260 12.36 17.70 18.51
CA GLN A 260 11.83 16.81 19.54
C GLN A 260 11.58 15.40 18.98
N VAL A 261 10.99 15.30 17.79
CA VAL A 261 10.78 14.01 17.12
C VAL A 261 12.11 13.33 16.81
N TYR A 262 13.11 14.08 16.34
CA TYR A 262 14.46 13.59 16.10
C TYR A 262 15.15 13.09 17.37
N ASN A 263 15.05 13.82 18.48
CA ASN A 263 15.60 13.38 19.75
C ASN A 263 14.93 12.08 20.22
N ASN A 264 13.60 11.99 20.12
CA ASN A 264 12.87 10.76 20.44
C ASN A 264 13.26 9.58 19.53
N ALA A 265 13.48 9.83 18.24
CA ALA A 265 13.93 8.83 17.27
C ALA A 265 15.33 8.26 17.58
N ASN A 266 16.11 8.92 18.43
CA ASN A 266 17.40 8.46 18.93
C ASN A 266 17.32 7.73 20.28
N THR A 267 16.11 7.56 20.85
CA THR A 267 15.91 6.79 22.08
C THR A 267 15.37 5.40 21.79
N GLU A 268 15.84 4.36 22.48
CA GLU A 268 15.35 2.97 22.28
C GLU A 268 13.81 2.88 22.38
N ARG A 269 13.21 3.63 23.31
CA ARG A 269 11.77 3.60 23.56
C ARG A 269 10.93 4.13 22.39
N TRP A 270 11.42 5.16 21.69
CA TRP A 270 10.64 5.88 20.67
C TRP A 270 11.26 5.83 19.28
N GLU A 271 12.35 5.08 19.09
CA GLU A 271 13.10 5.00 17.85
C GLU A 271 12.21 4.76 16.64
N LYS A 272 11.42 3.67 16.65
CA LYS A 272 10.55 3.31 15.52
C LYS A 272 9.52 4.38 15.21
N GLU A 273 8.82 4.88 16.23
CA GLU A 273 7.77 5.89 16.03
C GLU A 273 8.34 7.26 15.64
N GLY A 274 9.48 7.64 16.21
CA GLY A 274 10.20 8.86 15.85
C GLY A 274 10.71 8.82 14.41
N VAL A 275 11.31 7.70 13.99
CA VAL A 275 11.73 7.49 12.60
C VAL A 275 10.53 7.53 11.65
N ARG A 276 9.43 6.85 11.98
CA ARG A 276 8.19 6.85 11.19
C ARG A 276 7.64 8.27 11.00
N LYS A 277 7.54 9.06 12.06
CA LYS A 277 7.10 10.46 12.00
C LYS A 277 8.04 11.29 11.12
N LEU A 278 9.35 11.21 11.32
CA LEU A 278 10.31 11.93 10.49
C LEU A 278 10.25 11.53 9.01
N LEU A 279 9.91 10.28 8.68
CA LEU A 279 9.71 9.84 7.31
C LEU A 279 8.50 10.48 6.64
N VAL A 280 7.39 10.70 7.36
CA VAL A 280 6.25 11.49 6.87
C VAL A 280 6.75 12.87 6.46
N GLY A 281 7.51 13.52 7.33
CA GLY A 281 8.14 14.81 7.06
C GLY A 281 9.09 14.77 5.86
N ALA A 282 9.94 13.75 5.76
CA ALA A 282 10.89 13.58 4.66
C ALA A 282 10.19 13.41 3.31
N ASN A 283 9.13 12.61 3.24
CA ASN A 283 8.38 12.38 2.02
C ASN A 283 7.65 13.65 1.56
N TYR A 284 7.03 14.37 2.49
CA TYR A 284 6.39 15.64 2.19
C TYR A 284 7.39 16.72 1.76
N ALA A 285 8.54 16.81 2.45
CA ALA A 285 9.62 17.73 2.10
C ALA A 285 10.20 17.46 0.70
N LYS A 286 10.33 16.20 0.28
CA LYS A 286 10.72 15.85 -1.10
C LYS A 286 9.73 16.35 -2.14
N GLN A 287 8.42 16.23 -1.90
CA GLN A 287 7.38 16.74 -2.81
C GLN A 287 7.46 18.26 -2.98
N LEU A 288 7.88 18.96 -1.92
CA LEU A 288 8.09 20.42 -1.91
C LEU A 288 9.46 20.84 -2.45
N GLY A 289 10.35 19.91 -2.81
CA GLY A 289 11.72 20.21 -3.22
C GLY A 289 12.61 20.78 -2.09
N LEU A 290 12.30 20.45 -0.83
CA LEU A 290 13.08 20.89 0.34
C LEU A 290 14.25 19.96 0.67
N LEU A 291 14.20 18.72 0.20
CA LEU A 291 15.20 17.65 0.25
C LEU A 291 15.59 17.23 -1.16
#